data_AF-A0A933ACE0-F1
#
_entry.id   AF-A0A933ACE0-F1
#
_cell.length_a   1.000
_cell.length_b   1.000
_cell.length_c   1.000
_cell.angle_alpha   90.00
_cell.angle_beta   90.00
_cell.angle_gamma   90.00
#
_symmetry.space_group_name_H-M   'P 1'
#
loop_
_entity.id
_entity.type
_entity.pdbx_description
1 polymer ?
#
loop_
_entity_poly.entity_id
_entity_poly.type
_entity_poly.pdbx_seq_one_letter_code
_entity_poly.pdbx_strand_id
1 'polypeptide(L)'
;LKKHSAAEVIDFVHKIGGVAAPVLDHSRLWSHPQIVALEPRTTSPLPGGGSVAHLRAPWHFSQTPLNRREGPPAVGQHTEEVLQELGYSDQEIALLSQKGVVRCSQRN
;
A
#
# COMPACT_ATOMS: atom_id res chain seq x y z
N LEU A 1 39.28 -2.63 0.88
CA LEU A 1 38.37 -1.51 0.54
C LEU A 1 38.30 -0.37 1.57
N LYS A 2 38.76 -0.53 2.83
CA LYS A 2 38.73 0.53 3.88
C LYS A 2 39.46 1.86 3.57
N LYS A 3 40.24 1.94 2.49
CA LYS A 3 40.99 3.14 2.07
C LYS A 3 40.33 3.94 0.95
N HIS A 4 39.22 3.43 0.39
CA HIS A 4 38.52 4.06 -0.72
C HIS A 4 37.10 4.41 -0.30
N SER A 5 36.61 5.56 -0.74
CA SER A 5 35.21 5.91 -0.57
C SER A 5 34.31 4.96 -1.39
N ALA A 6 33.04 4.83 -1.01
CA ALA A 6 32.09 3.99 -1.76
C ALA A 6 31.97 4.46 -3.23
N ALA A 7 32.02 5.77 -3.47
CA ALA A 7 31.97 6.34 -4.81
C ALA A 7 33.17 5.92 -5.67
N GLU A 8 34.39 6.00 -5.14
CA GLU A 8 35.61 5.57 -5.87
C GLU A 8 35.55 4.09 -6.28
N VAL A 9 35.05 3.24 -5.39
CA VAL A 9 34.93 1.81 -5.66
C VAL A 9 33.88 1.55 -6.75
N ILE A 10 32.74 2.24 -6.70
CA ILE A 10 31.68 2.13 -7.70
C ILE A 10 32.20 2.58 -9.08
N ASP A 11 32.89 3.72 -9.14
CA ASP A 11 33.46 4.24 -10.39
C ASP A 11 34.51 3.29 -10.97
N PHE A 12 35.34 2.68 -10.12
CA PHE A 12 36.30 1.68 -10.56
C PHE A 12 35.61 0.43 -11.13
N VAL A 13 34.58 -0.08 -10.44
CA VAL A 13 33.83 -1.26 -10.90
C VAL A 13 33.13 -0.99 -12.24
N HIS A 14 32.54 0.20 -12.42
CA HIS A 14 31.95 0.58 -13.71
C HIS A 14 32.99 0.66 -14.84
N LYS A 15 34.20 1.16 -14.56
CA LYS A 15 35.28 1.24 -15.57
C LYS A 15 35.72 -0.13 -16.09
N ILE A 16 35.64 -1.17 -15.27
CA ILE A 16 35.98 -2.54 -15.68
C ILE A 16 34.77 -3.30 -16.25
N GLY A 17 33.64 -2.62 -16.51
CA GLY A 17 32.41 -3.21 -17.05
C GLY A 17 31.58 -3.96 -16.01
N GLY A 18 31.92 -3.88 -14.73
CA GLY A 18 31.10 -4.41 -13.64
C GLY A 18 29.95 -3.48 -13.28
N VAL A 19 29.04 -3.95 -12.42
CA VAL A 19 27.91 -3.17 -11.90
C VAL A 19 28.05 -3.08 -10.38
N ALA A 20 28.02 -1.86 -9.85
CA ALA A 20 28.00 -1.61 -8.41
C ALA A 20 27.04 -0.47 -8.07
N ALA A 21 26.42 -0.57 -6.91
CA ALA A 21 25.52 0.46 -6.38
C ALA A 21 25.83 0.71 -4.91
N PRO A 22 25.58 1.93 -4.40
CA PRO A 22 25.77 2.22 -2.99
C PRO A 22 24.70 1.52 -2.16
N VAL A 23 25.07 1.10 -0.95
CA VAL A 23 24.08 0.71 0.07
C VAL A 23 23.49 1.98 0.67
N LEU A 24 22.18 2.16 0.51
CA LEU A 24 21.45 3.33 1.01
C LEU A 24 20.81 3.01 2.36
N ASP A 25 20.91 3.96 3.30
CA ASP A 25 20.05 3.98 4.49
C ASP A 25 18.65 4.56 4.14
N HIS A 26 17.73 4.53 5.10
CA HIS A 26 16.37 5.02 4.88
C HIS A 26 16.32 6.49 4.46
N SER A 27 17.10 7.37 5.07
CA SER A 27 17.08 8.81 4.77
C SER A 27 17.55 9.09 3.34
N ARG A 28 18.64 8.41 2.93
CA ARG A 28 19.18 8.51 1.56
C ARG A 28 18.27 7.84 0.54
N LEU A 29 17.62 6.73 0.89
CA LEU A 29 16.65 6.06 0.02
C LEU A 29 15.49 7.01 -0.34
N TRP A 30 14.88 7.65 0.67
CA TRP A 30 13.73 8.54 0.43
C TRP A 30 14.06 9.80 -0.34
N SER A 31 15.32 10.25 -0.28
CA SER A 31 15.82 11.41 -1.03
C SER A 31 16.39 11.02 -2.40
N HIS A 32 16.43 9.73 -2.74
CA HIS A 32 17.04 9.27 -3.99
C HIS A 32 16.22 9.75 -5.20
N PRO A 33 16.86 10.28 -6.27
CA PRO A 33 16.15 10.85 -7.42
C PRO A 33 15.12 9.90 -8.03
N GLN A 34 15.46 8.62 -8.16
CA GLN A 34 14.53 7.60 -8.66
C GLN A 34 13.33 7.39 -7.74
N ILE A 35 13.51 7.44 -6.42
CA ILE A 35 12.41 7.28 -5.45
C ILE A 35 11.50 8.51 -5.49
N VAL A 36 12.06 9.70 -5.61
CA VAL A 36 11.28 10.93 -5.76
C VAL A 36 10.48 10.92 -7.07
N ALA A 37 11.13 10.59 -8.20
CA ALA A 37 10.49 10.52 -9.51
C ALA A 37 9.41 9.44 -9.59
N LEU A 38 9.61 8.33 -8.86
CA LEU A 38 8.58 7.33 -8.74
C LEU A 38 7.42 7.85 -7.92
N GLU A 39 7.58 8.68 -6.88
CA GLU A 39 6.55 9.13 -5.92
C GLU A 39 5.86 7.97 -5.12
N PRO A 40 6.56 6.92 -4.67
CA PRO A 40 5.97 5.64 -4.28
C PRO A 40 5.08 5.68 -3.04
N ARG A 41 5.02 6.80 -2.32
CA ARG A 41 4.14 6.99 -1.16
C ARG A 41 2.78 7.51 -1.63
N THR A 42 1.73 6.88 -1.14
CA THR A 42 0.35 7.35 -1.28
C THR A 42 -0.32 7.35 0.08
N THR A 43 -1.42 8.06 0.21
CA THR A 43 -2.18 8.19 1.46
C THR A 43 -3.60 7.70 1.23
N SER A 44 -4.11 6.89 2.14
CA SER A 44 -5.51 6.45 2.13
C SER A 44 -6.21 6.83 3.44
N PRO A 45 -7.52 7.14 3.43
CA PRO A 45 -8.28 7.38 4.65
C PRO A 45 -8.33 6.11 5.51
N LEU A 46 -8.46 6.27 6.83
CA LEU A 46 -8.74 5.16 7.74
C LEU A 46 -10.19 5.21 8.24
N PRO A 47 -10.83 4.06 8.49
CA PRO A 47 -12.10 4.03 9.20
C PRO A 47 -11.99 4.70 10.57
N GLY A 48 -12.95 5.56 10.91
CA GLY A 48 -12.93 6.34 12.17
C GLY A 48 -12.13 7.64 12.11
N GLY A 49 -11.61 8.01 10.94
CA GLY A 49 -10.94 9.29 10.70
C GLY A 49 -9.42 9.18 10.57
N GLY A 50 -8.81 10.25 10.09
CA GLY A 50 -7.38 10.28 9.78
C GLY A 50 -7.02 9.55 8.48
N SER A 51 -5.72 9.41 8.26
CA SER A 51 -5.18 8.80 7.04
C SER A 51 -3.87 8.10 7.32
N VAL A 52 -3.57 7.04 6.56
CA VAL A 52 -2.33 6.30 6.64
C VAL A 52 -1.53 6.44 5.35
N ALA A 53 -0.23 6.72 5.49
CA ALA A 53 0.70 6.71 4.37
C ALA A 53 1.21 5.28 4.14
N HIS A 54 1.23 4.84 2.88
CA HIS A 54 1.63 3.51 2.48
C HIS A 54 2.29 3.53 1.10
N LEU A 55 2.96 2.44 0.75
CA LEU A 55 3.53 2.28 -0.58
C LEU A 55 2.44 1.91 -1.57
N ARG A 56 2.50 2.51 -2.75
CA ARG A 56 1.70 2.04 -3.88
C ARG A 56 2.31 0.80 -4.52
N ALA A 57 1.57 0.22 -5.46
CA ALA A 57 2.08 -0.85 -6.30
C ALA A 57 3.33 -0.40 -7.07
N PRO A 58 4.38 -1.23 -7.16
CA PRO A 58 5.65 -0.83 -7.77
C PRO A 58 5.61 -0.82 -9.31
N TRP A 59 4.51 -1.28 -9.92
CA TRP A 59 4.30 -1.33 -11.36
C TRP A 59 3.32 -0.24 -11.82
N HIS A 60 3.63 0.34 -12.98
CA HIS A 60 2.79 1.31 -13.67
C HIS A 60 2.25 0.69 -14.96
N PHE A 61 0.92 0.72 -15.14
CA PHE A 61 0.26 0.25 -16.35
C PHE A 61 -0.22 1.45 -17.16
N SER A 62 0.17 1.53 -18.43
CA SER A 62 -0.18 2.64 -19.32
C SER A 62 -1.65 2.65 -19.73
N GLN A 63 -2.27 1.48 -19.89
CA GLN A 63 -3.67 1.35 -20.32
C GLN A 63 -4.66 1.21 -19.16
N THR A 64 -4.24 0.58 -18.06
CA THR A 64 -5.08 0.28 -16.90
C THR A 64 -4.44 0.84 -15.63
N PRO A 65 -4.38 2.19 -15.47
CA PRO A 65 -3.74 2.80 -14.32
C PRO A 65 -4.40 2.30 -13.01
N LEU A 66 -3.56 1.95 -12.04
CA LEU A 66 -4.00 1.45 -10.74
C LEU A 66 -4.58 2.59 -9.90
N ASN A 67 -5.90 2.77 -9.97
CA ASN A 67 -6.63 3.72 -9.14
C ASN A 67 -7.19 3.01 -7.90
N ARG A 68 -6.37 2.80 -6.86
CA ARG A 68 -6.89 2.36 -5.55
C ARG A 68 -7.21 3.60 -4.71
N ARG A 69 -8.48 4.01 -4.70
CA ARG A 69 -8.96 5.19 -3.96
C ARG A 69 -9.40 4.90 -2.52
N GLU A 70 -9.55 3.63 -2.17
CA GLU A 70 -10.17 3.24 -0.90
C GLU A 70 -9.13 2.82 0.13
N GLY A 71 -9.35 3.30 1.36
CA GLY A 71 -8.65 2.82 2.54
C GLY A 71 -9.05 1.39 2.92
N PRO A 72 -8.39 0.81 3.93
CA PRO A 72 -8.82 -0.49 4.44
C PRO A 72 -10.26 -0.40 4.97
N PRO A 73 -11.10 -1.43 4.72
CA PRO A 73 -12.47 -1.43 5.20
C PRO A 73 -12.53 -1.51 6.73
N ALA A 74 -13.58 -0.94 7.30
CA ALA A 74 -13.91 -1.17 8.70
C ALA A 74 -14.30 -2.63 8.97
N VAL A 75 -14.20 -3.06 10.22
CA VAL A 75 -14.68 -4.38 10.63
C VAL A 75 -16.18 -4.48 10.38
N GLY A 76 -16.56 -5.36 9.45
CA GLY A 76 -17.94 -5.60 9.07
C GLY A 76 -18.52 -4.62 8.05
N GLN A 77 -17.70 -3.79 7.40
CA GLN A 77 -18.15 -2.76 6.46
C GLN A 77 -19.00 -3.31 5.31
N HIS A 78 -18.58 -4.43 4.74
CA HIS A 78 -19.25 -5.04 3.58
C HIS A 78 -20.03 -6.31 3.95
N THR A 79 -20.26 -6.59 5.24
CA THR A 79 -20.96 -7.82 5.66
C THR A 79 -22.39 -7.88 5.11
N GLU A 80 -23.13 -6.78 5.18
CA GLU A 80 -24.51 -6.69 4.67
C GLU A 80 -24.55 -6.89 3.15
N GLU A 81 -23.69 -6.16 2.42
CA GLU A 81 -23.56 -6.25 0.95
C GLU A 81 -23.26 -7.68 0.49
N VAL A 82 -22.25 -8.33 1.07
CA VAL A 82 -21.89 -9.71 0.72
C VAL A 82 -23.01 -10.70 1.05
N LEU A 83 -23.73 -10.54 2.16
CA LEU A 83 -24.85 -11.43 2.49
C LEU A 83 -26.05 -11.24 1.55
N GLN A 84 -26.33 -10.01 1.12
CA GLN A 84 -27.36 -9.73 0.12
C GLN A 84 -27.01 -10.33 -1.24
N GLU A 85 -25.74 -10.23 -1.67
CA GLU A 85 -25.26 -10.88 -2.90
C GLU A 85 -25.41 -12.41 -2.87
N LEU A 86 -25.33 -13.01 -1.67
CA LEU A 86 -25.55 -14.43 -1.45
C LEU A 86 -27.04 -14.83 -1.35
N GLY A 87 -27.96 -13.86 -1.42
CA GLY A 87 -29.40 -14.09 -1.44
C GLY A 87 -30.09 -14.09 -0.08
N TYR A 88 -29.42 -13.64 0.99
CA TYR A 88 -30.07 -13.44 2.28
C TYR A 88 -30.97 -12.20 2.25
N SER A 89 -32.15 -12.30 2.84
CA SER A 89 -33.04 -11.16 3.05
C SER A 89 -32.56 -10.25 4.19
N ASP A 90 -32.96 -8.99 4.16
CA ASP A 90 -32.66 -8.02 5.24
C ASP A 90 -33.11 -8.53 6.63
N GLN A 91 -34.19 -9.31 6.66
CA GLN A 91 -34.72 -9.90 7.90
C GLN A 91 -33.79 -10.99 8.47
N GLU A 92 -33.25 -11.84 7.60
CA GLU A 92 -32.29 -12.88 8.00
C GLU A 92 -30.96 -12.26 8.43
N ILE A 93 -30.48 -11.25 7.72
CA ILE A 93 -29.26 -10.52 8.07
C ILE A 93 -29.41 -9.84 9.43
N ALA A 94 -30.53 -9.17 9.68
CA ALA A 94 -30.83 -8.54 10.97
C ALA A 94 -30.87 -9.57 12.11
N LEU A 95 -31.46 -10.75 11.87
CA LEU A 95 -31.50 -11.84 12.86
C LEU A 95 -30.10 -12.38 13.17
N LEU A 96 -29.27 -12.58 12.15
CA LEU A 96 -27.87 -13.03 12.32
C LEU A 96 -27.04 -12.00 13.09
N SER A 97 -27.24 -10.71 12.80
CA SER A 97 -26.57 -9.63 13.52
C SER A 97 -27.03 -9.54 14.97
N GLN A 98 -28.33 -9.66 15.26
CA GLN A 98 -28.85 -9.66 16.64
C GLN A 98 -28.35 -10.85 17.46
N LYS A 99 -28.22 -12.02 16.83
CA LYS A 99 -27.65 -13.22 17.48
C LYS A 99 -26.13 -13.15 17.67
N GLY A 100 -25.47 -12.10 17.18
CA GLY A 100 -24.02 -11.95 17.24
C GLY A 100 -23.25 -12.93 16.34
N VAL A 101 -23.93 -13.55 15.37
CA VAL A 101 -23.31 -14.50 14.42
C VAL A 101 -22.49 -13.75 13.38
N VAL A 102 -22.99 -12.59 12.96
CA VAL A 102 -22.31 -11.69 12.01
C VAL A 102 -22.20 -10.29 12.60
N ARG A 103 -21.21 -9.53 12.13
CA ARG A 103 -21.05 -8.11 12.47
C ARG A 103 -21.20 -7.27 11.22
N CYS A 104 -22.19 -6.40 11.20
CA CYS A 104 -22.33 -5.33 10.21
C CYS A 104 -21.79 -4.03 10.81
N SER A 105 -21.05 -3.22 10.04
CA SER A 105 -20.63 -1.91 10.53
C SER A 105 -21.85 -1.01 10.71
N GLN A 106 -21.90 -0.26 11.82
CA GLN A 106 -22.92 0.77 11.98
C GLN A 106 -22.71 1.84 10.90
N ARG A 107 -23.77 2.15 10.14
CA ARG A 107 -23.78 3.31 9.25
C ARG A 107 -23.66 4.54 10.14
N ASN A 108 -22.54 5.26 10.04
CA ASN A 108 -22.42 6.61 10.60
C ASN A 108 -23.38 7.55 9.88
#